data_AF-A0A8H3AYM1-F1
#
_entry.id   AF-A0A8H3AYM1-F1
#
_cell.length_a   1.000
_cell.length_b   1.000
_cell.length_c   1.000
_cell.angle_alpha   90.00
_cell.angle_beta   90.00
_cell.angle_gamma   90.00
#
_symmetry.space_group_name_H-M   'P 1'
#
loop_
_entity.id
_entity.type
_entity.pdbx_description
1 polymer ?
#
loop_
_entity_poly.entity_id
_entity_poly.type
_entity_poly.pdbx_seq_one_letter_code
_entity_poly.pdbx_strand_id
1 'polypeptide(L)'
;MFNLKIRWPFTSDPCPIPPTVPPAMDPKKAFKELLAWANSQDPDTIEFTIQNIDFEVADEMDEKLVSKGFKTRFGWSGIDRVATFKIPVKIHELPRSWLVRQTSLIDQHLEAVAPCGKPSVVPKGSPRIILGDVGGCGSTVKPTWDPKIKPVNTSQTSPSTYQPDGTLYLQYQDPASKLPINIGTMPRVVLQICYNQAIEGTLDRSCDFLYNSPGNNIHGVIICEMVYLRPEKQGFRARMSLWVRHPRGDFSFDFPSAPCRLQGQEAHNFPYPREMDETATITSSHKSDTSLDNSDFYHHGRDPDGRYPIWNQTGWKVILDETDPKDGDGWRNDFDFVLNFYNLVRVCDSKEFPLLPVEAREIKLDMKWLRKQLQADLRSIRGEVQVERAVRVNIEYPMALVSPDVRRLLKKKLAATKVKSGSETAESLTPPL
;
A
#
# COMPACT_ATOMS: atom_id res chain seq x y z
N MET A 1 -14.23 20.64 -16.16
CA MET A 1 -13.59 20.81 -14.85
C MET A 1 -14.67 21.15 -13.84
N PHE A 2 -15.15 20.17 -13.08
CA PHE A 2 -16.04 20.41 -11.93
C PHE A 2 -15.42 19.69 -10.73
N ASN A 3 -14.86 20.48 -9.82
CA ASN A 3 -14.55 20.06 -8.47
C ASN A 3 -15.76 20.42 -7.62
N LEU A 4 -16.49 19.42 -7.12
CA LEU A 4 -17.37 19.63 -5.97
C LEU A 4 -16.66 19.06 -4.74
N LYS A 5 -15.77 19.87 -4.14
CA LYS A 5 -15.34 19.68 -2.76
C LYS A 5 -16.35 20.39 -1.87
N ILE A 6 -17.26 19.63 -1.25
CA ILE A 6 -18.03 20.16 -0.12
C ILE A 6 -17.11 20.04 1.11
N ARG A 7 -16.45 21.15 1.47
CA ARG A 7 -15.86 21.32 2.80
C ARG A 7 -16.96 21.75 3.75
N TRP A 8 -17.16 20.98 4.81
CA TRP A 8 -17.94 21.42 5.97
C TRP A 8 -17.08 22.43 6.78
N PRO A 9 -17.62 23.58 7.22
CA PRO A 9 -16.87 24.49 8.07
C PRO A 9 -16.73 23.89 9.48
N PHE A 10 -15.48 23.68 9.93
CA PHE A 10 -15.20 23.65 11.37
C PHE A 10 -15.35 25.09 11.87
N THR A 11 -16.41 25.37 12.63
CA THR A 11 -16.49 26.60 13.42
C THR A 11 -15.98 26.31 14.82
N SER A 12 -14.89 26.96 15.21
CA SER A 12 -14.32 26.92 16.55
C SER A 12 -15.11 27.77 17.56
N ASP A 13 -16.42 27.95 17.38
CA ASP A 13 -17.28 28.71 18.29
C ASP A 13 -18.37 27.84 18.93
N PRO A 14 -18.68 28.03 20.23
CA PRO A 14 -19.67 27.26 20.95
C PRO A 14 -21.08 27.76 20.60
N CYS A 15 -21.66 27.25 19.51
CA CYS A 15 -23.07 27.49 19.18
C CYS A 15 -23.87 26.17 19.28
N PRO A 16 -25.06 26.16 19.92
CA PRO A 16 -25.74 24.94 20.35
C PRO A 16 -26.71 24.40 19.30
N ILE A 17 -26.29 24.28 18.04
CA ILE A 17 -27.06 23.55 17.04
C ILE A 17 -26.06 22.65 16.28
N PRO A 18 -26.05 21.33 16.52
CA PRO A 18 -25.25 20.43 15.72
C PRO A 18 -25.73 20.60 14.28
N PRO A 19 -24.81 20.76 13.33
CA PRO A 19 -25.21 20.88 11.95
C PRO A 19 -26.02 19.67 11.53
N THR A 20 -27.14 19.93 10.85
CA THR A 20 -28.02 18.89 10.31
C THR A 20 -27.19 17.99 9.41
N VAL A 21 -26.87 16.79 9.91
CA VAL A 21 -26.18 15.76 9.14
C VAL A 21 -26.97 15.59 7.84
N PRO A 22 -26.33 15.69 6.65
CA PRO A 22 -27.02 15.50 5.40
C PRO A 22 -27.78 14.16 5.43
N PRO A 23 -28.99 14.07 4.86
CA PRO A 23 -29.75 12.84 4.87
C PRO A 23 -28.94 11.72 4.22
N ALA A 24 -28.99 10.52 4.81
CA ALA A 24 -28.32 9.35 4.28
C ALA A 24 -28.73 9.11 2.82
N MET A 25 -27.76 8.84 1.95
CA MET A 25 -28.03 8.52 0.56
C MET A 25 -28.71 7.16 0.46
N ASP A 26 -29.77 7.03 -0.37
CA ASP A 26 -30.38 5.73 -0.66
C ASP A 26 -29.33 4.76 -1.24
N PRO A 27 -29.06 3.60 -0.59
CA PRO A 27 -28.06 2.64 -1.04
C PRO A 27 -28.25 2.17 -2.49
N LYS A 28 -29.49 2.01 -2.95
CA LYS A 28 -29.74 1.55 -4.33
C LYS A 28 -29.32 2.60 -5.35
N LYS A 29 -29.67 3.86 -5.08
CA LYS A 29 -29.24 5.00 -5.90
C LYS A 29 -27.72 5.16 -5.88
N ALA A 30 -27.11 5.13 -4.69
CA ALA A 30 -25.67 5.23 -4.51
C ALA A 30 -24.91 4.16 -5.33
N PHE A 31 -25.36 2.91 -5.27
CA PHE A 31 -24.73 1.82 -6.02
C PHE A 31 -24.92 1.98 -7.54
N LYS A 32 -26.07 2.47 -7.99
CA LYS A 32 -26.31 2.74 -9.41
C LYS A 32 -25.35 3.81 -9.94
N GLU A 33 -25.13 4.88 -9.18
CA GLU A 33 -24.18 5.94 -9.53
C GLU A 33 -22.73 5.44 -9.51
N LEU A 34 -22.36 4.68 -8.46
CA LEU A 34 -21.04 4.03 -8.37
C LEU A 34 -20.79 3.08 -9.55
N LEU A 35 -21.78 2.28 -9.94
CA LEU A 35 -21.66 1.38 -11.09
C LEU A 35 -21.58 2.13 -12.41
N ALA A 36 -22.35 3.21 -12.58
CA ALA A 36 -22.26 4.06 -13.77
C ALA A 36 -20.87 4.70 -13.88
N TRP A 37 -20.33 5.21 -12.76
CA TRP A 37 -18.96 5.70 -12.66
C TRP A 37 -17.94 4.63 -13.04
N ALA A 38 -18.01 3.44 -12.44
CA ALA A 38 -17.07 2.35 -12.72
C ALA A 38 -17.07 1.92 -14.20
N ASN A 39 -18.24 1.99 -14.87
CA ASN A 39 -18.38 1.66 -16.28
C ASN A 39 -17.99 2.80 -17.25
N SER A 40 -17.99 4.05 -16.79
CA SER A 40 -17.71 5.21 -17.64
C SER A 40 -16.35 5.15 -18.34
N GLN A 41 -15.41 4.37 -17.76
CA GLN A 41 -14.01 4.33 -18.15
C GLN A 41 -13.38 5.73 -18.28
N ASP A 42 -13.96 6.73 -17.62
CA ASP A 42 -13.47 8.10 -17.68
C ASP A 42 -12.07 8.14 -17.04
N PRO A 43 -11.01 8.33 -17.84
CA PRO A 43 -9.66 8.34 -17.31
C PRO A 43 -9.40 9.52 -16.37
N ASP A 44 -10.28 10.54 -16.38
CA ASP A 44 -10.17 11.73 -15.56
C ASP A 44 -10.87 11.55 -14.19
N THR A 45 -11.70 10.52 -14.03
CA THR A 45 -12.42 10.23 -12.79
C THR A 45 -12.10 8.81 -12.28
N ILE A 46 -10.91 8.61 -11.72
CA ILE A 46 -10.45 7.29 -11.21
C ILE A 46 -10.81 6.99 -9.75
N GLU A 47 -11.43 7.95 -9.06
CA GLU A 47 -11.89 7.82 -7.68
C GLU A 47 -13.33 8.32 -7.55
N PHE A 48 -14.14 7.57 -6.80
CA PHE A 48 -15.50 7.95 -6.43
C PHE A 48 -15.63 7.96 -4.90
N THR A 49 -16.19 9.04 -4.38
CA THR A 49 -16.34 9.26 -2.93
C THR A 49 -17.81 9.41 -2.59
N ILE A 50 -18.28 8.63 -1.62
CA ILE A 50 -19.64 8.70 -1.08
C ILE A 50 -19.56 9.08 0.39
N GLN A 51 -20.28 10.15 0.77
CA GLN A 51 -20.36 10.63 2.15
C GLN A 51 -21.67 10.18 2.80
N ASN A 52 -21.67 10.05 4.13
CA ASN A 52 -22.84 9.74 4.94
C ASN A 52 -23.52 8.42 4.53
N ILE A 53 -22.71 7.39 4.31
CA ILE A 53 -23.13 6.02 4.07
C ILE A 53 -22.61 5.13 5.19
N ASP A 54 -23.36 4.10 5.57
CA ASP A 54 -22.88 3.13 6.57
C ASP A 54 -21.78 2.23 6.00
N PHE A 55 -20.87 1.79 6.88
CA PHE A 55 -19.75 0.93 6.49
C PHE A 55 -20.23 -0.35 5.81
N GLU A 56 -21.23 -1.03 6.38
CA GLU A 56 -21.77 -2.30 5.87
C GLU A 56 -22.34 -2.13 4.46
N VAL A 57 -22.99 -0.99 4.21
CA VAL A 57 -23.54 -0.69 2.88
C VAL A 57 -22.39 -0.43 1.89
N ALA A 58 -21.40 0.37 2.28
CA ALA A 58 -20.24 0.65 1.43
C ALA A 58 -19.43 -0.62 1.13
N ASP A 59 -19.31 -1.51 2.10
CA ASP A 59 -18.63 -2.80 1.97
C ASP A 59 -19.36 -3.73 0.99
N GLU A 60 -20.68 -3.85 1.13
CA GLU A 60 -21.51 -4.63 0.21
C GLU A 60 -21.42 -4.08 -1.23
N MET A 61 -21.30 -2.76 -1.39
CA MET A 61 -21.08 -2.12 -2.69
C MET A 61 -19.73 -2.49 -3.30
N ASP A 62 -18.65 -2.53 -2.50
CA ASP A 62 -17.33 -2.98 -2.95
C ASP A 62 -17.37 -4.45 -3.42
N GLU A 63 -17.96 -5.34 -2.62
CA GLU A 63 -18.12 -6.75 -2.99
C GLU A 63 -18.93 -6.92 -4.28
N LYS A 64 -20.00 -6.13 -4.44
CA LYS A 64 -20.81 -6.11 -5.68
C LYS A 64 -20.02 -5.61 -6.89
N LEU A 65 -19.13 -4.63 -6.75
CA LEU A 65 -18.23 -4.23 -7.83
C LEU A 65 -17.22 -5.33 -8.16
N VAL A 66 -16.60 -5.94 -7.15
CA VAL A 66 -15.64 -7.04 -7.35
C VAL A 66 -16.28 -8.24 -8.03
N SER A 67 -17.51 -8.62 -7.65
CA SER A 67 -18.25 -9.71 -8.30
C SER A 67 -18.61 -9.42 -9.76
N LYS A 68 -18.65 -8.14 -10.16
CA LYS A 68 -18.78 -7.70 -11.56
C LYS A 68 -17.46 -7.64 -12.32
N GLY A 69 -16.35 -8.02 -11.69
CA GLY A 69 -15.02 -8.09 -12.31
C GLY A 69 -14.18 -6.82 -12.18
N PHE A 70 -14.65 -5.81 -11.43
CA PHE A 70 -13.84 -4.62 -11.16
C PHE A 70 -12.75 -4.95 -10.13
N LYS A 71 -11.52 -4.50 -10.39
CA LYS A 71 -10.42 -4.58 -9.43
C LYS A 71 -10.40 -3.31 -8.60
N THR A 72 -11.13 -3.27 -7.49
CA THR A 72 -11.27 -2.06 -6.66
C THR A 72 -10.13 -1.91 -5.64
N ARG A 73 -9.96 -0.69 -5.12
CA ARG A 73 -9.35 -0.41 -3.80
C ARG A 73 -10.37 0.34 -2.98
N PHE A 74 -10.83 -0.29 -1.92
CA PHE A 74 -11.78 0.26 -0.99
C PHE A 74 -11.08 0.95 0.19
N GLY A 75 -11.59 2.12 0.54
CA GLY A 75 -11.23 2.86 1.73
C GLY A 75 -12.48 3.29 2.48
N TRP A 76 -12.45 3.18 3.79
CA TRP A 76 -13.47 3.63 4.71
C TRP A 76 -12.82 4.47 5.81
N SER A 77 -13.23 5.73 5.93
CA SER A 77 -12.89 6.58 7.06
C SER A 77 -14.00 6.46 8.10
N GLY A 78 -13.70 5.83 9.24
CA GLY A 78 -14.66 5.66 10.33
C GLY A 78 -15.14 6.97 10.93
N ILE A 79 -14.25 7.96 10.95
CA ILE A 79 -14.48 9.29 11.51
C ILE A 79 -15.35 10.13 10.58
N ASP A 80 -14.98 10.20 9.30
CA ASP A 80 -15.67 11.07 8.34
C ASP A 80 -16.94 10.40 7.78
N ARG A 81 -17.11 9.10 8.03
CA ARG A 81 -18.16 8.25 7.42
C ARG A 81 -18.15 8.37 5.90
N VAL A 82 -16.94 8.28 5.35
CA VAL A 82 -16.67 8.41 3.93
C VAL A 82 -16.14 7.09 3.38
N ALA A 83 -16.81 6.61 2.33
CA ALA A 83 -16.33 5.51 1.52
C ALA A 83 -15.64 6.04 0.26
N THR A 84 -14.43 5.55 0.00
CA THR A 84 -13.63 5.85 -1.18
C THR A 84 -13.45 4.57 -1.99
N PHE A 85 -13.83 4.63 -3.27
CA PHE A 85 -13.65 3.55 -4.23
C PHE A 85 -12.66 3.99 -5.30
N LYS A 86 -11.58 3.23 -5.49
CA LYS A 86 -10.62 3.45 -6.59
C LYS A 86 -10.61 2.27 -7.55
N ILE A 87 -10.47 2.54 -8.84
CA ILE A 87 -10.24 1.50 -9.86
C ILE A 87 -8.87 1.76 -10.49
N PRO A 88 -7.83 0.99 -10.10
CA PRO A 88 -6.49 1.17 -10.64
C PRO A 88 -6.46 0.86 -12.15
N VAL A 89 -5.90 1.77 -12.93
CA VAL A 89 -5.55 1.48 -14.33
C VAL A 89 -4.14 0.89 -14.44
N LYS A 90 -3.73 0.44 -15.63
CA LYS A 90 -2.44 -0.23 -15.85
C LYS A 90 -1.24 0.49 -15.22
N ILE A 91 -1.13 1.81 -15.41
CA ILE A 91 -0.01 2.61 -14.88
C ILE A 91 0.05 2.60 -13.34
N HIS A 92 -1.09 2.44 -12.65
CA HIS A 92 -1.16 2.34 -11.19
C HIS A 92 -0.55 1.02 -10.67
N GLU A 93 -0.51 -0.04 -11.48
CA GLU A 93 0.03 -1.32 -11.03
C GLU A 93 1.55 -1.39 -11.20
N LEU A 94 2.18 -0.39 -11.84
CA LEU A 94 3.62 -0.37 -12.09
C LEU A 94 4.44 -0.23 -10.79
N PRO A 95 4.16 0.71 -9.86
CA PRO A 95 4.92 0.79 -8.61
C PRO A 95 4.81 -0.47 -7.77
N ARG A 96 3.63 -1.10 -7.73
CA ARG A 96 3.43 -2.38 -7.06
C ARG A 96 4.27 -3.48 -7.71
N SER A 97 4.24 -3.56 -9.05
CA SER A 97 5.01 -4.55 -9.81
C SER A 97 6.51 -4.35 -9.64
N TRP A 98 6.96 -3.11 -9.56
CA TRP A 98 8.33 -2.76 -9.21
C TRP A 98 8.69 -3.29 -7.82
N LEU A 99 7.88 -2.98 -6.79
CA LEU A 99 8.14 -3.41 -5.43
C LEU A 99 8.27 -4.93 -5.31
N VAL A 100 7.40 -5.69 -6.00
CA VAL A 100 7.49 -7.16 -6.08
C VAL A 100 8.79 -7.63 -6.72
N ARG A 101 9.30 -6.94 -7.75
CA ARG A 101 10.58 -7.28 -8.39
C ARG A 101 11.78 -7.03 -7.47
N GLN A 102 11.65 -6.13 -6.51
CA GLN A 102 12.72 -5.81 -5.56
C GLN A 102 12.84 -6.81 -4.41
N THR A 103 11.87 -7.71 -4.20
CA THR A 103 11.83 -8.56 -2.99
C THR A 103 13.02 -9.48 -2.87
N SER A 104 13.53 -10.03 -3.98
CA SER A 104 14.73 -10.87 -3.94
C SER A 104 15.98 -10.11 -3.50
N LEU A 105 16.10 -8.84 -3.90
CA LEU A 105 17.21 -7.98 -3.49
C LEU A 105 17.09 -7.62 -2.00
N ILE A 106 15.87 -7.30 -1.57
CA ILE A 106 15.55 -7.06 -0.16
C ILE A 106 15.91 -8.30 0.66
N ASP A 107 15.44 -9.48 0.28
CA ASP A 107 15.68 -10.73 1.01
C ASP A 107 17.16 -11.07 1.12
N GLN A 108 17.93 -10.91 0.03
CA GLN A 108 19.38 -11.11 0.04
C GLN A 108 20.08 -10.17 1.00
N HIS A 109 19.69 -8.89 1.02
CA HIS A 109 20.26 -7.91 1.96
C HIS A 109 19.89 -8.25 3.39
N LEU A 110 18.61 -8.54 3.65
CA LEU A 110 18.11 -8.92 4.97
C LEU A 110 18.84 -10.15 5.51
N GLU A 111 19.03 -11.19 4.70
CA GLU A 111 19.77 -12.39 5.13
C GLU A 111 21.25 -12.10 5.38
N ALA A 112 21.88 -11.23 4.59
CA ALA A 112 23.30 -10.92 4.71
C ALA A 112 23.65 -10.12 5.98
N VAL A 113 22.77 -9.20 6.40
CA VAL A 113 23.06 -8.28 7.51
C VAL A 113 22.30 -8.60 8.80
N ALA A 114 21.29 -9.47 8.76
CA ALA A 114 20.49 -9.74 9.95
C ALA A 114 21.33 -10.33 11.09
N PRO A 115 21.39 -9.66 12.25
CA PRO A 115 22.16 -10.15 13.40
C PRO A 115 21.48 -11.32 14.12
N CYS A 116 20.18 -11.55 13.87
CA CYS A 116 19.42 -12.63 14.48
C CYS A 116 18.31 -13.13 13.53
N GLY A 117 18.17 -14.45 13.45
CA GLY A 117 17.20 -15.12 12.59
C GLY A 117 17.56 -15.01 11.11
N LYS A 118 16.61 -15.39 10.26
CA LYS A 118 16.70 -15.25 8.80
C LYS A 118 15.45 -14.54 8.29
N PRO A 119 15.39 -13.20 8.42
CA PRO A 119 14.25 -12.43 7.98
C PRO A 119 14.18 -12.37 6.45
N SER A 120 12.96 -12.35 5.94
CA SER A 120 12.63 -12.10 4.54
C SER A 120 11.32 -11.32 4.45
N VAL A 121 10.96 -10.85 3.27
CA VAL A 121 9.68 -10.18 3.02
C VAL A 121 8.86 -10.93 1.99
N VAL A 122 7.55 -10.95 2.18
CA VAL A 122 6.61 -11.44 1.18
C VAL A 122 5.70 -10.31 0.74
N PRO A 123 5.70 -9.99 -0.57
CA PRO A 123 4.75 -9.04 -1.09
C PRO A 123 3.37 -9.66 -1.03
N LYS A 124 2.42 -8.94 -0.44
CA LYS A 124 1.00 -9.24 -0.62
C LYS A 124 0.38 -8.11 -1.42
N GLY A 125 -0.77 -8.40 -2.04
CA GLY A 125 -1.46 -7.44 -2.87
C GLY A 125 -2.03 -6.28 -2.06
N SER A 126 -3.36 -6.17 -2.09
CA SER A 126 -4.08 -5.07 -1.47
C SER A 126 -4.97 -5.60 -0.35
N PRO A 127 -4.40 -6.20 0.70
CA PRO A 127 -5.17 -6.74 1.79
C PRO A 127 -5.95 -5.62 2.46
N ARG A 128 -7.16 -5.92 2.92
CA ARG A 128 -7.92 -4.97 3.73
C ARG A 128 -7.24 -4.85 5.10
N ILE A 129 -6.87 -3.63 5.49
CA ILE A 129 -6.24 -3.31 6.76
C ILE A 129 -7.25 -2.53 7.61
N ILE A 130 -7.64 -3.10 8.74
CA ILE A 130 -8.48 -2.45 9.74
C ILE A 130 -7.56 -1.71 10.70
N LEU A 131 -7.83 -0.43 10.89
CA LEU A 131 -7.10 0.47 11.76
C LEU A 131 -7.92 0.78 13.01
N GLY A 132 -7.23 1.08 14.11
CA GLY A 132 -7.87 1.60 15.31
C GLY A 132 -8.41 3.02 15.12
N ASP A 133 -9.13 3.51 16.12
CA ASP A 133 -9.61 4.89 16.14
C ASP A 133 -8.44 5.87 16.32
N VAL A 134 -8.47 6.99 15.57
CA VAL A 134 -7.51 8.09 15.70
C VAL A 134 -7.61 8.66 17.11
N GLY A 135 -6.47 8.85 17.79
CA GLY A 135 -6.44 9.49 19.12
C GLY A 135 -6.47 8.54 20.31
N GLY A 136 -6.72 7.24 20.09
CA GLY A 136 -6.57 6.23 21.13
C GLY A 136 -5.09 5.97 21.40
N CYS A 137 -4.49 6.68 22.36
CA CYS A 137 -3.15 6.42 22.86
C CYS A 137 -2.96 4.92 23.17
N GLY A 138 -2.36 4.14 22.27
CA GLY A 138 -1.56 2.93 22.52
C GLY A 138 -2.13 1.80 23.39
N SER A 139 -3.33 1.91 23.94
CA SER A 139 -3.89 0.93 24.86
C SER A 139 -4.76 -0.03 24.07
N THR A 140 -4.12 -1.03 23.49
CA THR A 140 -4.73 -2.30 23.10
C THR A 140 -6.06 -2.14 22.35
N VAL A 141 -5.99 -1.79 21.06
CA VAL A 141 -6.92 -2.41 20.13
C VAL A 141 -6.60 -3.91 20.19
N LYS A 142 -7.28 -4.65 21.06
CA LYS A 142 -7.31 -6.11 20.94
C LYS A 142 -7.88 -6.36 19.55
N PRO A 143 -7.15 -7.00 18.63
CA PRO A 143 -7.76 -7.43 17.38
C PRO A 143 -8.79 -8.49 17.76
N THR A 144 -10.04 -8.09 18.00
CA THR A 144 -11.16 -9.01 18.06
C THR A 144 -11.49 -9.40 16.63
N TRP A 145 -10.57 -10.12 16.00
CA TRP A 145 -10.84 -10.83 14.76
C TRP A 145 -11.52 -12.15 15.11
N ASP A 146 -12.67 -12.07 15.77
CA ASP A 146 -13.61 -13.18 15.74
C ASP A 146 -14.66 -12.80 14.69
N PRO A 147 -14.68 -13.47 13.52
CA PRO A 147 -15.70 -13.23 12.49
C PRO A 147 -17.13 -13.52 12.97
N LYS A 148 -17.32 -14.05 14.19
CA LYS A 148 -18.62 -14.25 14.85
C LYS A 148 -18.99 -13.16 15.86
N ILE A 149 -18.05 -12.30 16.27
CA ILE A 149 -18.34 -11.21 17.20
C ILE A 149 -18.76 -10.00 16.36
N LYS A 150 -20.08 -9.81 16.25
CA LYS A 150 -20.65 -8.54 15.79
C LYS A 150 -20.14 -7.44 16.73
N PRO A 151 -19.64 -6.31 16.22
CA PRO A 151 -19.20 -5.20 17.05
C PRO A 151 -20.33 -4.84 18.03
N VAL A 152 -20.01 -4.88 19.32
CA VAL A 152 -20.96 -4.59 20.39
C VAL A 152 -21.33 -3.12 20.28
N ASN A 153 -22.63 -2.83 20.27
CA ASN A 153 -23.25 -1.50 20.22
C ASN A 153 -22.86 -0.63 21.42
N THR A 154 -21.62 -0.15 21.47
CA THR A 154 -21.19 0.91 22.38
C THR A 154 -20.46 1.94 21.54
N SER A 155 -21.22 2.90 20.97
CA SER A 155 -20.82 4.19 20.36
C SER A 155 -19.52 4.24 19.50
N GLN A 156 -19.47 4.70 18.25
CA GLN A 156 -20.47 5.14 17.26
C GLN A 156 -19.81 5.31 15.86
N THR A 157 -18.66 4.68 15.62
CA THR A 157 -17.89 4.78 14.37
C THR A 157 -17.23 3.44 14.05
N SER A 158 -17.59 2.82 12.92
CA SER A 158 -16.90 1.62 12.44
C SER A 158 -15.43 1.96 12.19
N PRO A 159 -14.47 1.10 12.59
CA PRO A 159 -13.04 1.40 12.49
C PRO A 159 -12.63 1.72 11.05
N SER A 160 -11.72 2.68 10.88
CA SER A 160 -11.17 3.01 9.55
C SER A 160 -10.55 1.78 8.91
N THR A 161 -10.83 1.59 7.63
CA THR A 161 -10.43 0.38 6.89
C THR A 161 -9.92 0.77 5.52
N TYR A 162 -8.69 0.41 5.18
CA TYR A 162 -8.08 0.79 3.90
C TYR A 162 -7.43 -0.40 3.20
N GLN A 163 -7.55 -0.43 1.87
CA GLN A 163 -6.78 -1.33 1.01
C GLN A 163 -5.61 -0.56 0.37
N PRO A 164 -4.35 -0.84 0.75
CA PRO A 164 -3.19 -0.25 0.11
C PRO A 164 -2.95 -0.81 -1.29
N ASP A 165 -2.16 -0.11 -2.09
CA ASP A 165 -1.83 -0.54 -3.46
C ASP A 165 -0.85 -1.71 -3.50
N GLY A 166 -0.02 -1.84 -2.46
CA GLY A 166 0.88 -2.97 -2.26
C GLY A 166 1.31 -3.08 -0.80
N THR A 167 1.84 -4.24 -0.41
CA THR A 167 2.27 -4.48 0.97
C THR A 167 3.46 -5.42 1.03
N LEU A 168 4.34 -5.22 2.01
CA LEU A 168 5.43 -6.14 2.36
C LEU A 168 5.21 -6.69 3.78
N TYR A 169 5.12 -8.00 3.89
CA TYR A 169 4.99 -8.72 5.14
C TYR A 169 6.32 -9.31 5.57
N LEU A 170 6.69 -9.13 6.83
CA LEU A 170 7.89 -9.76 7.38
C LEU A 170 7.65 -11.26 7.64
N GLN A 171 8.57 -12.06 7.15
CA GLN A 171 8.68 -13.49 7.39
C GLN A 171 10.02 -13.81 8.03
N TYR A 172 10.08 -14.93 8.72
CA TYR A 172 11.35 -15.51 9.20
C TYR A 172 11.36 -16.98 8.86
N GLN A 173 12.56 -17.52 8.65
CA GLN A 173 12.74 -18.95 8.57
C GLN A 173 12.70 -19.57 9.98
N ASP A 174 11.89 -20.62 10.14
CA ASP A 174 11.89 -21.48 11.31
C ASP A 174 13.26 -22.19 11.46
N PRO A 175 13.96 -22.05 12.60
CA PRO A 175 15.24 -22.73 12.81
C PRO A 175 15.15 -24.26 12.69
N ALA A 176 14.04 -24.87 13.13
CA ALA A 176 13.85 -26.31 13.16
C ALA A 176 13.35 -26.85 11.82
N SER A 177 12.24 -26.30 11.30
CA SER A 177 11.63 -26.81 10.07
C SER A 177 12.25 -26.26 8.79
N LYS A 178 13.04 -25.17 8.89
CA LYS A 178 13.57 -24.41 7.74
C LYS A 178 12.47 -23.82 6.84
N LEU A 179 11.21 -23.83 7.28
CA LEU A 179 10.08 -23.27 6.54
C LEU A 179 9.87 -21.78 6.88
N PRO A 180 9.34 -20.98 5.95
CA PRO A 180 9.00 -19.59 6.23
C PRO A 180 7.77 -19.48 7.14
N ILE A 181 7.85 -18.63 8.15
CA ILE A 181 6.79 -18.29 9.10
C ILE A 181 6.47 -16.79 8.96
N ASN A 182 5.19 -16.45 8.75
CA ASN A 182 4.73 -15.06 8.80
C ASN A 182 4.75 -14.53 10.24
N ILE A 183 5.46 -13.44 10.49
CA ILE A 183 5.43 -12.77 11.80
C ILE A 183 4.33 -11.71 11.79
N GLY A 184 3.11 -12.19 12.00
CA GLY A 184 1.93 -11.36 12.19
C GLY A 184 0.98 -11.31 10.98
N THR A 185 -0.17 -10.70 11.23
CA THR A 185 -1.27 -10.53 10.27
C THR A 185 -1.20 -9.20 9.52
N MET A 186 -0.29 -8.31 9.88
CA MET A 186 -0.14 -6.96 9.31
C MET A 186 1.18 -6.80 8.54
N PRO A 187 1.19 -5.96 7.49
CA PRO A 187 2.41 -5.64 6.78
C PRO A 187 3.33 -4.73 7.61
N ARG A 188 4.61 -4.71 7.25
CA ARG A 188 5.60 -3.77 7.80
C ARG A 188 5.69 -2.51 6.97
N VAL A 189 5.59 -2.67 5.65
CA VAL A 189 5.57 -1.56 4.70
C VAL A 189 4.33 -1.65 3.84
N VAL A 190 3.67 -0.51 3.63
CA VAL A 190 2.56 -0.38 2.68
C VAL A 190 2.95 0.58 1.56
N LEU A 191 2.42 0.34 0.37
CA LEU A 191 2.56 1.20 -0.80
C LEU A 191 1.23 1.90 -1.06
N GLN A 192 1.28 3.22 -1.24
CA GLN A 192 0.15 4.07 -1.59
C GLN A 192 0.46 4.81 -2.89
N ILE A 193 -0.53 4.86 -3.76
CA ILE A 193 -0.44 5.55 -5.04
C ILE A 193 -1.41 6.72 -5.05
N CYS A 194 -0.83 7.91 -5.24
CA CYS A 194 -1.54 9.15 -5.43
C CYS A 194 -1.47 9.49 -6.93
N TYR A 195 -2.50 9.12 -7.68
CA TYR A 195 -2.56 9.39 -9.12
C TYR A 195 -3.55 10.51 -9.40
N ASN A 196 -3.08 11.64 -9.93
CA ASN A 196 -3.88 12.82 -10.26
C ASN A 196 -4.82 13.27 -9.10
N GLN A 197 -4.35 13.11 -7.87
CA GLN A 197 -5.07 13.39 -6.63
C GLN A 197 -4.26 14.37 -5.80
N ALA A 198 -4.95 15.04 -4.88
CA ALA A 198 -4.29 15.82 -3.84
C ALA A 198 -3.51 14.87 -2.92
N ILE A 199 -2.23 15.17 -2.69
CA ILE A 199 -1.32 14.30 -1.94
C ILE A 199 -1.71 14.21 -0.46
N GLU A 200 -2.33 15.26 0.09
CA GLU A 200 -2.72 15.39 1.49
C GLU A 200 -3.62 14.24 1.92
N GLY A 201 -4.60 13.84 1.10
CA GLY A 201 -5.46 12.70 1.43
C GLY A 201 -4.72 11.35 1.48
N THR A 202 -3.61 11.23 0.76
CA THR A 202 -2.73 10.05 0.85
C THR A 202 -1.82 10.13 2.06
N LEU A 203 -1.34 11.32 2.42
CA LEU A 203 -0.55 11.55 3.63
C LEU A 203 -1.38 11.35 4.91
N ASP A 204 -2.62 11.82 4.95
CA ASP A 204 -3.57 11.55 6.04
C ASP A 204 -3.76 10.03 6.26
N ARG A 205 -4.00 9.27 5.19
CA ARG A 205 -4.07 7.80 5.27
C ARG A 205 -2.74 7.19 5.73
N SER A 206 -1.61 7.80 5.37
CA SER A 206 -0.28 7.33 5.79
C SER A 206 -0.07 7.53 7.29
N CYS A 207 -0.53 8.64 7.85
CA CYS A 207 -0.61 8.84 9.31
C CYS A 207 -1.45 7.74 9.96
N ASP A 208 -2.64 7.46 9.41
CA ASP A 208 -3.52 6.41 9.93
C ASP A 208 -2.84 5.02 9.91
N PHE A 209 -2.17 4.64 8.81
CA PHE A 209 -1.42 3.37 8.79
C PHE A 209 -0.32 3.33 9.85
N LEU A 210 0.46 4.41 9.98
CA LEU A 210 1.62 4.45 10.84
C LEU A 210 1.26 4.51 12.33
N TYR A 211 0.18 5.18 12.72
CA TYR A 211 -0.19 5.37 14.12
C TYR A 211 -1.35 4.50 14.60
N ASN A 212 -2.27 4.11 13.69
CA ASN A 212 -3.47 3.38 14.06
C ASN A 212 -3.44 1.91 13.63
N SER A 213 -2.33 1.43 13.05
CA SER A 213 -2.18 -0.01 12.80
C SER A 213 -2.02 -0.78 14.12
N PRO A 214 -2.73 -1.91 14.30
CA PRO A 214 -2.62 -2.70 15.52
C PRO A 214 -1.16 -3.04 15.86
N GLY A 215 -0.75 -2.77 17.09
CA GLY A 215 0.62 -3.04 17.57
C GLY A 215 1.73 -2.23 16.87
N ASN A 216 1.39 -1.11 16.22
CA ASN A 216 2.33 -0.28 15.44
C ASN A 216 3.09 -1.11 14.39
N ASN A 217 2.40 -2.09 13.82
CA ASN A 217 2.98 -3.08 12.93
C ASN A 217 3.46 -2.47 11.61
N ILE A 218 2.78 -1.46 11.08
CA ILE A 218 3.24 -0.75 9.90
C ILE A 218 4.26 0.29 10.34
N HIS A 219 5.42 0.29 9.71
CA HIS A 219 6.55 1.14 10.08
C HIS A 219 7.04 2.02 8.93
N GLY A 220 6.68 1.68 7.69
CA GLY A 220 6.92 2.55 6.54
C GLY A 220 5.72 2.60 5.60
N VAL A 221 5.51 3.77 5.00
CA VAL A 221 4.56 3.98 3.92
C VAL A 221 5.31 4.53 2.72
N ILE A 222 5.42 3.73 1.66
CA ILE A 222 5.95 4.21 0.38
C ILE A 222 4.81 4.94 -0.33
N ILE A 223 5.02 6.21 -0.66
CA ILE A 223 4.07 7.00 -1.45
C ILE A 223 4.64 7.19 -2.84
N CYS A 224 3.90 6.78 -3.86
CA CYS A 224 4.18 7.10 -5.25
C CYS A 224 3.15 8.10 -5.76
N GLU A 225 3.60 9.33 -6.03
CA GLU A 225 2.77 10.36 -6.64
C GLU A 225 2.98 10.37 -8.15
N MET A 226 1.88 10.39 -8.89
CA MET A 226 1.83 10.42 -10.35
C MET A 226 0.83 11.48 -10.79
N VAL A 227 1.27 12.53 -11.46
CA VAL A 227 0.42 13.67 -11.83
C VAL A 227 0.64 14.07 -13.28
N TYR A 228 -0.45 14.39 -13.98
CA TYR A 228 -0.37 15.16 -15.23
C TYR A 228 -0.26 16.63 -14.87
N LEU A 229 0.72 17.31 -15.47
CA LEU A 229 1.06 18.69 -15.12
C LEU A 229 0.26 19.72 -15.93
N ARG A 230 -0.32 19.31 -17.06
CA ARG A 230 -1.16 20.18 -17.89
C ARG A 230 -2.48 19.51 -18.26
N PRO A 231 -3.50 20.32 -18.63
CA PRO A 231 -4.67 19.83 -19.34
C PRO A 231 -4.25 19.02 -20.58
N GLU A 232 -5.07 18.06 -21.01
CA GLU A 232 -4.78 17.17 -22.16
C GLU A 232 -3.66 16.14 -21.95
N LYS A 233 -3.26 15.86 -20.69
CA LYS A 233 -2.24 14.83 -20.35
C LYS A 233 -0.84 15.13 -20.90
N GLN A 234 -0.56 16.40 -21.20
CA GLN A 234 0.76 16.88 -21.56
C GLN A 234 1.61 17.13 -20.31
N GLY A 235 2.84 16.62 -20.30
CA GLY A 235 3.72 16.68 -19.14
C GLY A 235 3.23 15.75 -18.03
N PHE A 236 4.08 14.81 -17.65
CA PHE A 236 3.84 13.86 -16.58
C PHE A 236 4.99 13.88 -15.58
N ARG A 237 4.65 13.84 -14.30
CA ARG A 237 5.61 13.69 -13.21
C ARG A 237 5.23 12.50 -12.34
N ALA A 238 6.19 11.63 -12.12
CA ALA A 238 6.15 10.58 -11.12
C ALA A 238 7.31 10.72 -10.14
N ARG A 239 7.00 10.71 -8.84
CA ARG A 239 8.00 10.72 -7.76
C ARG A 239 7.60 9.76 -6.66
N MET A 240 8.58 9.29 -5.89
CA MET A 240 8.39 8.34 -4.81
C MET A 240 9.11 8.80 -3.54
N SER A 241 8.54 8.49 -2.38
CA SER A 241 9.16 8.73 -1.08
C SER A 241 8.75 7.65 -0.08
N LEU A 242 9.58 7.42 0.93
CA LEU A 242 9.24 6.62 2.10
C LEU A 242 8.92 7.55 3.27
N TRP A 243 7.75 7.34 3.86
CA TRP A 243 7.29 8.06 5.04
C TRP A 243 7.26 7.13 6.24
N VAL A 244 7.73 7.64 7.38
CA VAL A 244 7.77 6.92 8.65
C VAL A 244 7.21 7.81 9.76
N ARG A 245 6.97 7.23 10.95
CA ARG A 245 6.68 8.04 12.14
C ARG A 245 7.86 8.94 12.44
N HIS A 246 7.60 10.19 12.85
CA HIS A 246 8.66 11.03 13.39
C HIS A 246 9.31 10.34 14.60
N PRO A 247 10.66 10.18 14.61
CA PRO A 247 11.36 9.58 15.74
C PRO A 247 11.08 10.35 17.03
N ARG A 248 10.78 9.63 18.12
CA ARG A 248 10.52 10.26 19.43
C ARG A 248 11.71 10.18 20.38
N GLY A 249 12.79 9.52 19.98
CA GLY A 249 13.88 9.21 20.91
C GLY A 249 13.56 8.02 21.82
N ASP A 250 12.43 7.34 21.59
CA ASP A 250 12.02 6.14 22.31
C ASP A 250 12.29 4.93 21.42
N PHE A 251 13.33 4.17 21.80
CA PHE A 251 13.78 3.01 21.07
C PHE A 251 12.67 1.98 20.81
N SER A 252 11.79 1.75 21.77
CA SER A 252 10.73 0.74 21.65
C SER A 252 9.64 1.17 20.67
N PHE A 253 9.45 2.47 20.52
CA PHE A 253 8.48 3.09 19.62
C PHE A 253 9.04 3.25 18.19
N ASP A 254 10.29 3.71 18.12
CA ASP A 254 11.02 3.99 16.89
C ASP A 254 11.50 2.69 16.22
N PHE A 255 11.81 1.65 16.99
CA PHE A 255 12.25 0.34 16.52
C PHE A 255 11.49 -0.78 17.23
N PRO A 256 10.27 -1.14 16.77
CA PRO A 256 9.45 -2.11 17.48
C PRO A 256 10.21 -3.45 17.60
N SER A 257 10.33 -3.93 18.84
CA SER A 257 11.05 -5.15 19.13
C SER A 257 10.18 -6.40 18.95
N ALA A 258 10.84 -7.56 18.85
CA ALA A 258 10.21 -8.86 18.89
C ALA A 258 10.98 -9.79 19.85
N PRO A 259 10.28 -10.71 20.53
CA PRO A 259 10.92 -11.73 21.33
C PRO A 259 12.00 -12.49 20.56
N CYS A 260 13.18 -12.63 21.15
CA CYS A 260 14.27 -13.42 20.59
C CYS A 260 13.78 -14.85 20.31
N ARG A 261 13.75 -15.23 19.03
CA ARG A 261 13.33 -16.57 18.59
C ARG A 261 14.44 -17.62 18.64
N LEU A 262 15.64 -17.22 19.06
CA LEU A 262 16.81 -18.08 19.20
C LEU A 262 17.16 -18.37 20.66
N GLN A 263 16.22 -18.20 21.60
CA GLN A 263 16.41 -18.58 23.01
C GLN A 263 16.96 -20.01 23.11
N GLY A 264 18.22 -20.14 23.54
CA GLY A 264 18.91 -21.43 23.73
C GLY A 264 19.87 -21.84 22.61
N GLN A 265 20.04 -21.07 21.53
CA GLN A 265 21.13 -21.23 20.56
C GLN A 265 22.16 -20.11 20.75
N GLU A 266 23.45 -20.37 20.53
CA GLU A 266 24.58 -19.42 20.63
C GLU A 266 24.52 -18.30 19.55
N ALA A 267 23.38 -17.62 19.46
CA ALA A 267 22.95 -16.89 18.28
C ALA A 267 23.31 -15.39 18.28
N HIS A 268 24.03 -14.92 19.30
CA HIS A 268 24.44 -13.52 19.41
C HIS A 268 25.96 -13.33 19.28
N ASN A 269 26.67 -14.31 18.71
CA ASN A 269 28.12 -14.23 18.47
C ASN A 269 28.46 -13.39 17.22
N PHE A 270 27.94 -12.16 17.13
CA PHE A 270 28.43 -11.20 16.15
C PHE A 270 29.47 -10.28 16.83
N PRO A 271 30.69 -10.13 16.26
CA PRO A 271 31.74 -9.30 16.83
C PRO A 271 31.52 -7.81 16.46
N TYR A 272 30.34 -7.26 16.75
CA TYR A 272 30.14 -5.82 16.64
C TYR A 272 30.65 -5.11 17.90
N PRO A 273 31.29 -3.93 17.77
CA PRO A 273 31.80 -3.18 18.91
C PRO A 273 30.66 -2.86 19.90
N ARG A 274 30.87 -3.19 21.18
CA ARG A 274 29.93 -2.90 22.28
C ARG A 274 29.75 -1.40 22.54
N GLU A 275 30.60 -0.55 21.98
CA GLU A 275 30.53 0.90 22.10
C GLU A 275 29.86 1.48 20.86
N MET A 276 28.54 1.33 20.77
CA MET A 276 27.73 2.17 19.90
C MET A 276 27.06 3.23 20.77
N ASP A 277 27.39 4.49 20.50
CA ASP A 277 26.79 5.65 21.15
C ASP A 277 25.28 5.68 20.83
N GLU A 278 24.46 5.39 21.86
CA GLU A 278 23.00 5.36 21.79
C GLU A 278 22.43 6.70 21.30
N THR A 279 23.14 7.81 21.56
CA THR A 279 22.70 9.16 21.16
C THR A 279 23.00 9.46 19.69
N ALA A 280 24.11 8.90 19.16
CA ALA A 280 24.40 8.95 17.75
C ALA A 280 23.37 8.11 16.98
N THR A 281 22.98 6.93 17.44
CA THR A 281 22.22 5.96 16.62
C THR A 281 20.73 6.25 16.38
N ILE A 282 20.05 6.97 17.28
CA ILE A 282 18.62 7.34 17.09
C ILE A 282 18.47 8.58 16.20
N THR A 283 19.46 9.49 16.23
CA THR A 283 19.45 10.68 15.38
C THR A 283 20.30 10.55 14.11
N SER A 284 21.36 9.74 14.07
CA SER A 284 22.28 9.62 12.92
C SER A 284 21.78 8.69 11.83
N SER A 285 20.91 7.70 12.12
CA SER A 285 20.27 6.92 11.05
C SER A 285 19.20 7.70 10.27
N HIS A 286 18.93 8.93 10.70
CA HIS A 286 17.87 9.79 10.21
C HIS A 286 18.36 11.21 9.87
N LYS A 287 19.52 11.64 10.37
CA LYS A 287 20.22 12.86 9.95
C LYS A 287 20.97 12.58 8.64
N SER A 288 20.24 12.70 7.53
CA SER A 288 20.84 13.38 6.38
C SER A 288 21.39 14.72 6.88
N ASP A 289 22.67 15.04 6.65
CA ASP A 289 23.38 16.25 7.07
C ASP A 289 22.79 17.59 6.56
N THR A 290 21.59 17.55 6.00
CA THR A 290 20.77 18.70 5.65
C THR A 290 19.87 19.04 6.84
N SER A 291 19.93 20.28 7.32
CA SER A 291 18.91 20.86 8.20
C SER A 291 17.53 20.40 7.74
N LEU A 292 16.82 19.63 8.58
CA LEU A 292 15.48 19.13 8.28
C LEU A 292 14.61 20.32 7.87
N ASP A 293 14.22 20.37 6.60
CA ASP A 293 13.33 21.41 6.10
C ASP A 293 11.92 21.12 6.62
N ASN A 294 11.14 22.16 6.93
CA ASN A 294 9.76 22.01 7.35
C ASN A 294 8.91 21.27 6.28
N SER A 295 9.39 21.22 5.03
CA SER A 295 8.76 20.48 3.93
C SER A 295 8.86 18.95 4.02
N ASP A 296 9.69 18.40 4.93
CA ASP A 296 9.85 16.96 5.13
C ASP A 296 8.88 16.37 6.19
N PHE A 297 8.12 17.23 6.88
CA PHE A 297 7.16 16.81 7.88
C PHE A 297 5.73 16.97 7.38
N TYR A 298 4.88 16.04 7.81
CA TYR A 298 3.45 16.15 7.61
C TYR A 298 2.71 15.84 8.90
N HIS A 299 1.77 16.71 9.25
CA HIS A 299 0.82 16.49 10.32
C HIS A 299 -0.49 16.07 9.71
N HIS A 300 -1.12 15.06 10.31
CA HIS A 300 -2.47 14.66 9.92
C HIS A 300 -3.39 15.90 9.96
N GLY A 301 -4.13 16.18 8.88
CA GLY A 301 -5.02 17.33 8.78
C GLY A 301 -6.13 17.39 9.84
N ARG A 302 -6.33 16.32 10.62
CA ARG A 302 -7.27 16.21 11.74
C ARG A 302 -6.62 16.25 13.11
N ASP A 303 -5.31 16.46 13.19
CA ASP A 303 -4.54 16.51 14.43
C ASP A 303 -4.05 17.94 14.69
N PRO A 304 -4.92 18.81 15.24
CA PRO A 304 -4.59 20.22 15.48
C PRO A 304 -3.45 20.40 16.48
N ASP A 305 -3.18 19.39 17.31
CA ASP A 305 -2.14 19.40 18.33
C ASP A 305 -0.78 18.89 17.79
N GLY A 306 -0.75 18.38 16.55
CA GLY A 306 0.46 17.86 15.91
C GLY A 306 1.10 16.67 16.62
N ARG A 307 0.30 15.84 17.31
CA ARG A 307 0.72 14.62 18.04
C ARG A 307 1.22 13.48 17.15
N TYR A 308 0.82 13.44 15.88
CA TYR A 308 1.09 12.37 14.93
C TYR A 308 1.87 12.83 13.69
N PRO A 309 3.06 13.45 13.85
CA PRO A 309 3.86 13.85 12.71
C PRO A 309 4.48 12.63 12.03
N ILE A 310 4.34 12.57 10.71
CA ILE A 310 5.11 11.66 9.87
C ILE A 310 6.23 12.45 9.18
N TRP A 311 7.31 11.75 8.87
CA TRP A 311 8.51 12.33 8.28
C TRP A 311 8.89 11.60 7.00
N ASN A 312 9.26 12.36 5.98
CA ASN A 312 9.75 11.89 4.69
C ASN A 312 11.21 11.44 4.80
N GLN A 313 11.43 10.17 5.13
CA GLN A 313 12.76 9.62 5.40
C GLN A 313 13.71 9.71 4.21
N THR A 314 13.21 9.57 2.99
CA THR A 314 14.06 9.49 1.78
C THR A 314 14.14 10.80 0.99
N GLY A 315 13.34 11.79 1.37
CA GLY A 315 12.94 12.86 0.45
C GLY A 315 12.18 12.33 -0.77
N TRP A 316 11.73 13.23 -1.62
CA TRP A 316 11.11 12.88 -2.90
C TRP A 316 12.16 12.50 -3.96
N LYS A 317 12.12 11.26 -4.42
CA LYS A 317 12.89 10.78 -5.56
C LYS A 317 12.07 10.87 -6.83
N VAL A 318 12.53 11.67 -7.80
CA VAL A 318 11.87 11.80 -9.10
C VAL A 318 12.18 10.56 -9.94
N ILE A 319 11.14 9.84 -10.34
CA ILE A 319 11.25 8.68 -11.22
C ILE A 319 11.27 9.15 -12.68
N LEU A 320 10.35 10.04 -13.01
CA LEU A 320 10.13 10.62 -14.33
C LEU A 320 9.54 12.02 -14.18
N ASP A 321 10.11 13.02 -14.82
CA ASP A 321 9.54 14.36 -14.96
C ASP A 321 9.74 14.86 -16.39
N GLU A 322 8.67 14.85 -17.19
CA GLU A 322 8.72 15.30 -18.58
C GLU A 322 8.84 16.83 -18.73
N THR A 323 8.82 17.59 -17.63
CA THR A 323 9.06 19.03 -17.65
C THR A 323 10.51 19.42 -17.40
N ASP A 324 11.33 18.50 -16.87
CA ASP A 324 12.77 18.73 -16.72
C ASP A 324 13.47 18.35 -18.05
N PRO A 325 14.02 19.30 -18.81
CA PRO A 325 14.72 18.99 -20.06
C PRO A 325 15.91 18.05 -19.85
N LYS A 326 16.48 18.02 -18.64
CA LYS A 326 17.60 17.12 -18.29
C LYS A 326 17.15 15.67 -18.09
N ASP A 327 15.85 15.41 -17.92
CA ASP A 327 15.32 14.06 -17.80
C ASP A 327 15.27 13.32 -19.16
N GLY A 328 15.41 14.06 -20.27
CA GLY A 328 15.56 13.52 -21.62
C GLY A 328 16.92 12.90 -21.92
N ASP A 329 17.99 13.39 -21.28
CA ASP A 329 19.37 13.07 -21.64
C ASP A 329 19.97 11.88 -20.86
N GLY A 330 19.24 11.30 -19.90
CA GLY A 330 19.64 10.04 -19.25
C GLY A 330 20.65 10.15 -18.09
N TRP A 331 20.85 11.33 -17.51
CA TRP A 331 21.92 11.58 -16.53
C TRP A 331 21.44 11.91 -15.10
N ARG A 332 20.91 10.92 -14.39
CA ARG A 332 21.00 10.91 -12.91
C ARG A 332 21.48 9.53 -12.47
N ASN A 333 22.75 9.40 -12.07
CA ASN A 333 23.30 8.10 -11.67
C ASN A 333 22.73 7.58 -10.33
N ASP A 334 22.02 8.41 -9.58
CA ASP A 334 21.41 8.07 -8.29
C ASP A 334 19.91 7.77 -8.45
N PHE A 335 19.60 6.62 -9.08
CA PHE A 335 18.23 6.11 -9.26
C PHE A 335 17.78 5.15 -8.16
N ASP A 336 18.52 5.07 -7.06
CA ASP A 336 18.20 4.13 -6.00
C ASP A 336 17.16 4.71 -5.04
N PHE A 337 16.11 3.95 -4.81
CA PHE A 337 15.19 4.16 -3.70
C PHE A 337 15.72 3.41 -2.49
N VAL A 338 16.01 4.11 -1.40
CA VAL A 338 16.67 3.51 -0.23
C VAL A 338 15.62 3.15 0.81
N LEU A 339 15.58 1.87 1.20
CA LEU A 339 14.89 1.43 2.42
C LEU A 339 15.91 1.25 3.54
N ASN A 340 15.54 1.54 4.77
CA ASN A 340 16.29 1.16 5.95
C ASN A 340 15.88 -0.26 6.38
N PHE A 341 16.85 -1.09 6.76
CA PHE A 341 16.65 -2.43 7.31
C PHE A 341 15.56 -2.48 8.39
N TYR A 342 15.55 -1.48 9.27
CA TYR A 342 14.59 -1.41 10.37
C TYR A 342 13.18 -1.02 9.93
N ASN A 343 12.98 -0.46 8.73
CA ASN A 343 11.64 -0.29 8.14
C ASN A 343 10.92 -1.63 7.98
N LEU A 344 11.69 -2.71 7.80
CA LEU A 344 11.19 -4.06 7.53
C LEU A 344 11.27 -4.94 8.77
N VAL A 345 12.44 -5.00 9.42
CA VAL A 345 12.73 -5.97 10.48
C VAL A 345 12.41 -5.40 11.87
N ARG A 346 12.02 -6.28 12.80
CA ARG A 346 11.90 -5.95 14.21
C ARG A 346 13.20 -6.19 14.94
N VAL A 347 13.58 -5.28 15.81
CA VAL A 347 14.77 -5.44 16.64
C VAL A 347 14.57 -6.60 17.62
N CYS A 348 15.59 -7.41 17.85
CA CYS A 348 15.51 -8.45 18.87
C CYS A 348 15.49 -7.79 20.25
N ASP A 349 14.63 -8.26 21.16
CA ASP A 349 14.58 -7.77 22.55
C ASP A 349 15.68 -8.35 23.46
N SER A 350 16.63 -9.11 22.89
CA SER A 350 17.80 -9.59 23.62
C SER A 350 18.66 -8.42 24.10
N LYS A 351 19.12 -8.49 25.37
CA LYS A 351 19.94 -7.45 26.01
C LYS A 351 21.28 -7.18 25.31
N GLU A 352 21.70 -8.07 24.41
CA GLU A 352 23.00 -8.00 23.72
C GLU A 352 22.87 -7.67 22.23
N PHE A 353 21.76 -7.10 21.76
CA PHE A 353 21.58 -6.85 20.32
C PHE A 353 22.33 -5.59 19.85
N PRO A 354 23.42 -5.71 19.06
CA PRO A 354 24.04 -4.55 18.45
C PRO A 354 23.16 -4.02 17.32
N LEU A 355 22.96 -2.70 17.27
CA LEU A 355 22.40 -2.07 16.08
C LEU A 355 23.35 -2.23 14.90
N LEU A 356 22.83 -2.26 13.68
CA LEU A 356 23.66 -2.31 12.49
C LEU A 356 24.38 -0.96 12.29
N PRO A 357 25.58 -0.88 11.71
CA PRO A 357 26.12 0.41 11.26
C PRO A 357 25.24 0.99 10.14
N VAL A 358 25.25 2.32 9.96
CA VAL A 358 24.33 3.03 9.04
C VAL A 358 24.43 2.48 7.61
N GLU A 359 25.64 2.20 7.16
CA GLU A 359 25.93 1.71 5.81
C GLU A 359 25.36 0.30 5.56
N ALA A 360 25.29 -0.52 6.61
CA ALA A 360 24.70 -1.87 6.53
C ALA A 360 23.16 -1.85 6.60
N ARG A 361 22.56 -0.73 7.06
CA ARG A 361 21.10 -0.59 7.13
C ARG A 361 20.47 -0.24 5.78
N GLU A 362 21.23 0.32 4.84
CA GLU A 362 20.67 0.81 3.58
C GLU A 362 20.45 -0.30 2.56
N ILE A 363 19.20 -0.48 2.14
CA ILE A 363 18.79 -1.37 1.05
C ILE A 363 18.47 -0.50 -0.17
N LYS A 364 19.37 -0.50 -1.16
CA LYS A 364 19.24 0.31 -2.38
C LYS A 364 18.40 -0.45 -3.42
N LEU A 365 17.27 0.13 -3.82
CA LEU A 365 16.33 -0.48 -4.78
C LEU A 365 16.36 0.24 -6.12
N ASP A 366 16.61 -0.49 -7.21
CA ASP A 366 16.75 0.08 -8.54
C ASP A 366 15.40 0.55 -9.11
N MET A 367 15.26 1.85 -9.44
CA MET A 367 14.07 2.42 -10.07
C MET A 367 14.09 2.42 -11.62
N LYS A 368 15.18 1.99 -12.28
CA LYS A 368 15.32 2.04 -13.75
C LYS A 368 14.19 1.30 -14.48
N TRP A 369 13.80 0.13 -13.97
CA TRP A 369 12.69 -0.63 -14.56
C TRP A 369 11.38 0.15 -14.50
N LEU A 370 11.07 0.75 -13.34
CA LEU A 370 9.83 1.50 -13.13
C LEU A 370 9.76 2.72 -14.07
N ARG A 371 10.85 3.49 -14.18
CA ARG A 371 10.95 4.62 -15.13
C ARG A 371 10.68 4.18 -16.57
N LYS A 372 11.34 3.11 -17.03
CA LYS A 372 11.16 2.58 -18.40
C LYS A 372 9.71 2.16 -18.66
N GLN A 373 9.06 1.50 -17.70
CA GLN A 373 7.67 1.08 -17.85
C GLN A 373 6.70 2.26 -17.84
N LEU A 374 6.92 3.26 -16.97
CA LEU A 374 6.11 4.49 -16.97
C LEU A 374 6.20 5.19 -18.33
N GLN A 375 7.40 5.38 -18.87
CA GLN A 375 7.59 5.96 -20.20
C GLN A 375 6.86 5.17 -21.30
N ALA A 376 6.96 3.83 -21.28
CA ALA A 376 6.30 2.99 -22.27
C ALA A 376 4.76 3.08 -22.17
N ASP A 377 4.21 3.01 -20.97
CA ASP A 377 2.76 3.09 -20.74
C ASP A 377 2.21 4.48 -21.08
N LEU A 378 2.94 5.56 -20.79
CA LEU A 378 2.54 6.92 -21.16
C LEU A 378 2.49 7.12 -22.67
N ARG A 379 3.50 6.66 -23.42
CA ARG A 379 3.47 6.70 -24.89
C ARG A 379 2.29 5.90 -25.45
N SER A 380 1.98 4.75 -24.85
CA SER A 380 0.80 3.96 -25.22
C SER A 380 -0.50 4.68 -24.92
N ILE A 381 -0.63 5.35 -23.76
CA ILE A 381 -1.83 6.12 -23.37
C ILE A 381 -2.04 7.31 -24.31
N ARG A 382 -0.96 7.92 -24.81
CA ARG A 382 -0.99 9.06 -25.74
C ARG A 382 -1.18 8.65 -27.21
N GLY A 383 -1.19 7.35 -27.52
CA GLY A 383 -1.27 6.86 -28.89
C GLY A 383 -0.01 7.12 -29.73
N GLU A 384 1.11 7.46 -29.08
CA GLU A 384 2.42 7.69 -29.73
C GLU A 384 3.08 6.37 -30.16
N VAL A 385 2.63 5.25 -29.60
CA VAL A 385 2.98 3.92 -30.09
C VAL A 385 1.85 3.46 -31.01
N GLN A 386 2.14 3.32 -32.31
CA GLN A 386 1.34 2.42 -33.14
C GLN A 386 1.51 1.03 -32.57
N VAL A 387 0.51 0.57 -31.82
CA VAL A 387 0.42 -0.83 -31.42
C VAL A 387 0.28 -1.60 -32.73
N GLU A 388 1.38 -2.13 -33.26
CA GLU A 388 1.30 -3.31 -34.12
C GLU A 388 0.40 -4.28 -33.35
N ARG A 389 -0.81 -4.51 -33.86
CA ARG A 389 -1.79 -5.40 -33.24
C ARG A 389 -1.04 -6.66 -32.87
N ALA A 390 -0.88 -6.89 -31.57
CA ALA A 390 -0.19 -8.05 -31.07
C ALA A 390 -0.82 -9.28 -31.72
N VAL A 391 -0.04 -9.96 -32.56
CA VAL A 391 -0.30 -11.34 -32.95
C VAL A 391 -0.54 -12.07 -31.64
N ARG A 392 -1.67 -12.78 -31.53
CA ARG A 392 -1.97 -13.62 -30.38
C ARG A 392 -0.84 -14.63 -30.22
N VAL A 393 0.15 -14.31 -29.39
CA VAL A 393 1.09 -15.30 -28.90
C VAL A 393 0.35 -16.03 -27.80
N ASN A 394 -0.10 -17.25 -28.12
CA ASN A 394 -0.50 -18.21 -27.11
C ASN A 394 0.73 -18.45 -26.23
N ILE A 395 0.79 -17.78 -25.08
CA ILE A 395 1.75 -18.12 -24.04
C ILE A 395 1.25 -19.43 -23.44
N GLU A 396 1.73 -20.55 -23.98
CA GLU A 396 1.70 -21.81 -23.27
C GLU A 396 2.52 -21.64 -22.00
N TYR A 397 1.86 -21.55 -20.85
CA TYR A 397 2.54 -21.65 -19.57
C TYR A 397 3.29 -22.98 -19.52
N PRO A 398 4.60 -23.01 -19.23
CA PRO A 398 5.27 -24.26 -18.93
C PRO A 398 4.64 -24.79 -17.63
N MET A 399 3.77 -25.79 -17.78
CA MET A 399 3.04 -26.49 -16.72
C MET A 399 3.94 -27.26 -15.74
N ALA A 400 5.24 -26.95 -15.68
CA ALA A 400 6.25 -27.73 -14.95
C ALA A 400 6.25 -27.52 -13.43
N LEU A 401 5.55 -26.52 -12.89
CA LEU A 401 5.52 -26.24 -11.43
C LEU A 401 4.14 -26.39 -10.77
N VAL A 402 3.18 -26.97 -11.48
CA VAL A 402 1.83 -27.21 -10.95
C VAL A 402 1.78 -28.60 -10.33
N SER A 403 1.45 -28.70 -9.04
CA SER A 403 1.35 -29.99 -8.35
C SER A 403 0.36 -30.92 -9.08
N PRO A 404 0.54 -32.25 -9.01
CA PRO A 404 -0.33 -33.22 -9.66
C PRO A 404 -1.83 -33.00 -9.36
N ASP A 405 -2.15 -32.53 -8.15
CA ASP A 405 -3.52 -32.27 -7.71
C ASP A 405 -4.14 -31.06 -8.42
N VAL A 406 -3.39 -29.99 -8.61
CA VAL A 406 -3.85 -28.81 -9.34
C VAL A 406 -4.01 -29.13 -10.83
N ARG A 407 -3.14 -29.97 -11.41
CA ARG A 407 -3.34 -30.52 -12.78
C ARG A 407 -4.64 -31.31 -12.90
N ARG A 408 -4.96 -32.14 -11.90
CA ARG A 408 -6.17 -32.96 -11.88
C ARG A 408 -7.42 -32.08 -11.79
N LEU A 409 -7.36 -31.02 -10.99
CA LEU A 409 -8.45 -30.05 -10.82
C LEU A 409 -8.70 -29.23 -12.09
N LEU A 410 -7.63 -28.78 -12.75
CA LEU A 410 -7.70 -28.06 -14.03
C LEU A 410 -8.27 -28.96 -15.15
N LYS A 411 -7.83 -30.22 -15.24
CA LYS A 411 -8.40 -31.19 -16.19
C LYS A 411 -9.90 -31.42 -15.95
N LYS A 412 -10.34 -31.54 -14.68
CA LYS A 412 -11.76 -31.66 -14.35
C LYS A 412 -12.57 -30.43 -14.74
N LYS A 413 -12.06 -29.22 -14.49
CA LYS A 413 -12.72 -27.97 -14.90
C LYS A 413 -12.81 -27.84 -16.42
N LEU A 414 -11.75 -28.14 -17.15
CA LEU A 414 -11.75 -28.09 -18.62
C LEU A 414 -12.73 -29.11 -19.22
N ALA A 415 -12.80 -30.32 -18.67
CA ALA A 415 -13.80 -31.32 -19.10
C ALA A 415 -15.24 -30.85 -18.83
N ALA A 416 -15.51 -30.26 -17.66
CA ALA A 416 -16.84 -29.74 -17.32
C ALA A 416 -17.26 -28.56 -18.21
N THR A 417 -16.30 -27.73 -18.65
CA THR A 417 -16.58 -26.59 -19.53
C THR A 417 -16.89 -27.05 -20.96
N LYS A 418 -16.21 -28.10 -21.43
CA LYS A 418 -16.42 -28.68 -22.76
C LYS A 418 -17.78 -29.40 -22.89
N VAL A 419 -18.32 -29.92 -21.78
CA VAL A 419 -19.67 -30.52 -21.73
C VAL A 419 -20.75 -29.45 -21.79
N LYS A 420 -20.53 -28.27 -21.20
CA LYS A 420 -21.50 -27.16 -21.24
C LYS A 420 -21.58 -26.46 -22.60
N SER A 421 -20.50 -26.41 -23.38
CA SER A 421 -20.50 -25.79 -24.71
C SER A 421 -21.04 -26.70 -25.82
N GLY A 422 -21.34 -27.98 -25.52
CA GLY A 422 -21.84 -28.95 -26.49
C GLY A 422 -23.36 -29.14 -26.50
N SER A 423 -24.11 -28.46 -25.60
CA SER A 423 -25.56 -28.65 -25.47
C SER A 423 -26.42 -27.48 -25.96
N GLU A 424 -25.83 -26.44 -26.55
CA GLU A 424 -26.54 -25.27 -27.08
C GLU A 424 -26.20 -25.06 -28.57
N THR A 425 -26.61 -25.99 -29.44
CA THR A 425 -26.82 -25.75 -30.88
C THR A 425 -27.49 -26.97 -31.49
N ALA A 426 -28.82 -27.03 -31.44
CA ALA A 426 -29.64 -27.83 -32.35
C ALA A 426 -31.11 -27.40 -32.26
N GLU A 427 -31.46 -26.23 -32.80
CA GLU A 427 -32.83 -25.97 -33.23
C GLU A 427 -32.83 -25.36 -34.65
N SER A 428 -33.03 -26.29 -35.58
CA SER A 428 -33.52 -26.19 -36.95
C SER A 428 -34.29 -24.91 -37.33
N LEU A 429 -33.76 -24.18 -38.32
CA LEU A 429 -34.55 -23.35 -39.24
C LEU A 429 -34.15 -23.73 -40.68
N THR A 430 -35.03 -24.44 -41.36
CA THR A 430 -35.02 -24.63 -42.82
C THR A 430 -35.71 -23.43 -43.50
N PRO A 431 -35.16 -22.87 -44.59
CA PRO A 431 -35.92 -22.04 -45.51
C PRO A 431 -36.38 -22.86 -46.74
N PRO A 432 -37.50 -22.50 -47.39
CA PRO A 432 -37.92 -23.12 -48.63
C PRO A 432 -37.22 -22.49 -49.84
N LEU A 433 -36.81 -23.40 -50.74
CA LEU A 433 -36.39 -23.27 -52.14
C LEU A 433 -35.12 -22.45 -52.46
#